data_AF-A0A946YLE2-F1
#
_entry.id   AF-A0A946YLE2-F1
#
_cell.length_a   1.000
_cell.length_b   1.000
_cell.length_c   1.000
_cell.angle_alpha   90.00
_cell.angle_beta   90.00
_cell.angle_gamma   90.00
#
_symmetry.space_group_name_H-M   'P 1'
#
loop_
_entity.id
_entity.type
_entity.pdbx_description
1 polymer ?
#
loop_
_entity_poly.entity_id
_entity_poly.type
_entity_poly.pdbx_seq_one_letter_code
_entity_poly.pdbx_strand_id
1 'polypeptide(L)'
;PVLLRSYAVAGEKSYRIMPGGLTRVGVDQNTPMISSQLGALSKDTWILASEPEKQPTAWHQEILPASISVSEVLPSRVVENLYWMGRYAERSENILRLMRSVFMQLNRSYTLHDAHRNRLLQAVTHFTTTYPGFIGKPKRLASPEQELQAIILDAKKTGSVSQCISSMLGCAEESRDLLSSDGQRIINDIRDQMRDLQATLPETLLSAPEEALNALVSSMMALSGIVQESMLRGTGWQFFDMGRRLERATQVASLLQALLVEPEQSSDEDTILETLLMTFEVLVSYRRHNPGELNMPQALRFLLQDPLNPRSLLYQLTQLQNNLANLPANKPSNTMQDEALRTLESISLVSLADTTTLAAIEQSSGRRTELEQLLIRSKMLTNDISSLLSARYFVASPNPSQLFTQNWSLD
;
A
#
# COMPACT_ATOMS: atom_id res chain seq x y z
N PRO A 1 2.23 48.18 9.31
CA PRO A 1 1.50 48.16 10.60
C PRO A 1 1.66 46.79 11.28
N VAL A 2 1.61 46.73 12.62
CA VAL A 2 1.80 45.50 13.40
C VAL A 2 0.57 45.24 14.27
N LEU A 3 0.09 44.00 14.26
CA LEU A 3 -0.98 43.53 15.15
C LEU A 3 -0.38 42.53 16.14
N LEU A 4 -0.46 42.83 17.43
CA LEU A 4 -0.09 41.90 18.50
C LEU A 4 -1.36 41.37 19.16
N ARG A 5 -1.48 40.05 19.27
CA ARG A 5 -2.52 39.38 20.07
C ARG A 5 -1.87 38.63 21.22
N SER A 6 -2.06 39.13 22.44
CA SER A 6 -1.69 38.45 23.69
C SER A 6 -2.81 37.53 24.17
N TYR A 7 -2.45 36.54 24.99
CA TYR A 7 -3.39 35.57 25.55
C TYR A 7 -3.38 35.66 27.06
N ALA A 8 -4.57 35.62 27.66
CA ALA A 8 -4.74 35.51 29.10
C ALA A 8 -5.38 34.16 29.44
N VAL A 9 -4.88 33.50 30.48
CA VAL A 9 -5.39 32.24 30.99
C VAL A 9 -6.10 32.52 32.31
N ALA A 10 -7.34 32.03 32.44
CA ALA A 10 -8.06 32.07 33.70
C ALA A 10 -7.45 31.05 34.68
N GLY A 11 -7.00 31.51 35.84
CA GLY A 11 -6.74 30.69 37.01
C GLY A 11 -7.92 30.75 37.99
N GLU A 12 -7.87 29.94 39.05
CA GLU A 12 -8.97 29.78 40.01
C GLU A 12 -9.50 31.08 40.63
N LYS A 13 -8.65 32.12 40.74
CA LYS A 13 -9.01 33.41 41.36
C LYS A 13 -8.59 34.64 40.56
N SER A 14 -7.92 34.47 39.42
CA SER A 14 -7.36 35.59 38.64
C SER A 14 -6.99 35.18 37.22
N TYR A 15 -6.86 36.14 36.31
CA TYR A 15 -6.30 35.91 34.98
C TYR A 15 -4.79 36.18 34.97
N ARG A 16 -4.01 35.33 34.30
CA ARG A 16 -2.58 35.56 34.03
C ARG A 16 -2.37 35.79 32.54
N ILE A 17 -1.66 36.85 32.18
CA ILE A 17 -1.23 37.10 30.80
C ILE A 17 -0.01 36.23 30.52
N MET A 18 -0.04 35.48 29.43
CA MET A 18 1.08 34.64 29.01
C MET A 18 2.21 35.53 28.46
N PRO A 19 3.48 35.25 28.79
CA PRO A 19 4.61 35.99 28.24
C PRO A 19 4.81 35.62 26.77
N GLY A 20 4.16 36.37 25.88
CA GLY A 20 4.24 36.20 24.45
C GLY A 20 2.97 36.67 23.74
N GLY A 21 2.92 36.41 22.44
CA GLY A 21 1.74 36.72 21.65
C GLY A 21 1.95 36.39 20.19
N LEU A 22 0.84 36.32 19.47
CA LEU A 22 0.85 36.19 18.02
C LEU A 22 1.07 37.58 17.42
N THR A 23 2.24 37.79 16.82
CA THR A 23 2.56 39.04 16.11
C THR A 23 2.40 38.84 14.61
N ARG A 24 1.60 39.71 13.98
CA ARG A 24 1.43 39.78 12.54
C ARG A 24 1.90 41.12 11.99
N VAL A 25 2.58 41.08 10.86
CA VAL A 25 3.12 42.24 10.17
C VAL A 25 2.37 42.40 8.84
N GLY A 26 1.72 43.56 8.68
CA GLY A 26 1.05 43.92 7.43
C GLY A 26 2.06 44.15 6.31
N VAL A 27 1.67 43.79 5.08
CA VAL A 27 2.53 43.83 3.89
C VAL A 27 2.76 45.27 3.39
N ASP A 28 1.79 46.16 3.58
CA ASP A 28 1.83 47.56 3.15
C ASP A 28 1.47 48.51 4.31
N GLN A 29 1.99 49.74 4.31
CA GLN A 29 1.83 50.73 5.36
C GLN A 29 0.40 51.31 5.44
N ASN A 30 -0.33 51.29 4.32
CA ASN A 30 -1.65 51.91 4.20
C ASN A 30 -2.85 50.94 4.32
N THR A 31 -2.60 49.65 4.59
CA THR A 31 -3.67 48.65 4.69
C THR A 31 -4.13 48.48 6.15
N PRO A 32 -5.38 48.83 6.50
CA PRO A 32 -5.88 48.75 7.87
C PRO A 32 -6.17 47.30 8.32
N MET A 33 -6.29 46.36 7.37
CA MET A 33 -6.65 44.97 7.64
C MET A 33 -5.42 44.05 7.56
N ILE A 34 -5.04 43.44 8.69
CA ILE A 34 -3.91 42.50 8.79
C ILE A 34 -4.47 41.08 8.98
N SER A 35 -4.49 40.29 7.90
CA SER A 35 -4.95 38.89 7.88
C SER A 35 -3.94 37.98 7.20
N SER A 36 -3.78 36.76 7.70
CA SER A 36 -2.93 35.73 7.07
C SER A 36 -3.41 35.36 5.65
N GLN A 37 -4.71 35.47 5.38
CA GLN A 37 -5.26 35.26 4.03
C GLN A 37 -4.87 36.36 3.04
N LEU A 38 -4.51 37.55 3.54
CA LEU A 38 -4.05 38.70 2.75
C LEU A 38 -2.51 38.79 2.71
N GLY A 39 -1.81 37.71 3.05
CA GLY A 39 -0.35 37.64 2.97
C GLY A 39 0.41 38.23 4.16
N ALA A 40 -0.26 38.54 5.28
CA ALA A 40 0.42 39.04 6.48
C ALA A 40 1.39 37.99 7.06
N LEU A 41 2.64 38.40 7.28
CA LEU A 41 3.70 37.55 7.82
C LEU A 41 3.59 37.45 9.34
N SER A 42 3.93 36.30 9.90
CA SER A 42 4.03 36.09 11.35
C SER A 42 5.47 36.30 11.81
N LYS A 43 5.65 36.89 12.99
CA LYS A 43 6.97 37.01 13.64
C LYS A 43 6.89 36.53 15.09
N ASP A 44 8.03 36.10 15.61
CA ASP A 44 8.17 35.77 17.02
C ASP A 44 8.05 37.02 17.89
N THR A 45 7.35 36.87 19.02
CA THR A 45 7.21 37.92 20.04
C THR A 45 8.07 37.54 21.24
N TRP A 46 9.23 38.19 21.38
CA TRP A 46 10.10 37.95 22.52
C TRP A 46 9.75 38.89 23.66
N ILE A 47 9.36 38.31 24.80
CA ILE A 47 9.21 39.05 26.06
C ILE A 47 10.50 38.89 26.83
N LEU A 48 11.23 39.99 27.01
CA LEU A 48 12.48 39.98 27.75
C LEU A 48 12.17 39.76 29.23
N ALA A 49 12.78 38.74 29.82
CA ALA A 49 12.69 38.51 31.26
C ALA A 49 13.43 39.64 32.00
N SER A 50 12.83 40.15 33.07
CA SER A 50 13.44 41.16 33.94
C SER A 50 14.54 40.59 34.85
N GLU A 51 14.68 39.27 34.90
CA GLU A 51 15.74 38.53 35.60
C GLU A 51 16.24 37.35 34.74
N PRO A 52 17.49 36.89 34.90
CA PRO A 52 17.97 35.68 34.24
C PRO A 52 17.06 34.49 34.58
N GLU A 53 16.61 33.76 33.56
CA GLU A 53 15.76 32.58 33.74
C GLU A 53 16.46 31.59 34.69
N LYS A 54 15.85 31.33 35.85
CA LYS A 54 16.30 30.24 36.73
C LYS A 54 16.04 28.93 36.00
N GLN A 55 17.07 28.37 35.38
CA GLN A 55 17.01 26.99 34.92
C GLN A 55 16.66 26.13 36.14
N PRO A 56 15.52 25.42 36.16
CA PRO A 56 15.25 24.49 37.23
C PRO A 56 16.38 23.46 37.22
N THR A 57 17.30 23.59 38.19
CA THR A 57 18.35 22.61 38.42
C THR A 57 17.69 21.29 38.79
N ALA A 58 17.96 20.29 37.96
CA ALA A 58 17.69 18.87 38.19
C ALA A 58 16.21 18.48 38.29
N TRP A 59 15.77 17.84 37.21
CA TRP A 59 14.77 16.79 37.17
C TRP A 59 14.93 15.81 38.34
N HIS A 60 14.33 16.10 39.50
CA HIS A 60 13.83 15.04 40.37
C HIS A 60 12.47 14.64 39.80
N GLN A 61 12.49 13.88 38.70
CA GLN A 61 11.35 13.04 38.39
C GLN A 61 11.34 11.95 39.46
N GLU A 62 10.34 11.98 40.34
CA GLU A 62 9.89 10.73 40.95
C GLU A 62 9.72 9.73 39.82
N ILE A 63 10.54 8.69 39.79
CA ILE A 63 10.38 7.57 38.86
C ILE A 63 9.14 6.83 39.35
N LEU A 64 7.97 7.38 39.04
CA LEU A 64 6.76 6.60 38.98
C LEU A 64 7.07 5.46 37.99
N PRO A 65 6.78 4.20 38.31
CA PRO A 65 6.90 3.13 37.33
C PRO A 65 5.93 3.49 36.20
N ALA A 66 6.47 4.08 35.14
CA ALA A 66 5.70 4.39 33.96
C ALA A 66 5.20 3.06 33.44
N SER A 67 3.90 2.80 33.58
CA SER A 67 3.27 1.77 32.79
C SER A 67 3.52 2.17 31.34
N ILE A 68 4.37 1.39 30.65
CA ILE A 68 4.61 1.53 29.22
C ILE A 68 3.34 1.04 28.52
N SER A 69 2.22 1.74 28.70
CA SER A 69 1.01 1.55 27.92
C SER A 69 1.22 2.35 26.63
N VAL A 70 1.97 1.76 25.68
CA VAL A 70 2.12 2.28 24.32
C VAL A 70 0.82 2.02 23.56
N SER A 71 -0.28 2.58 24.03
CA SER A 71 -1.43 2.80 23.16
C SER A 71 -1.11 4.04 22.35
N GLU A 72 -0.28 3.88 21.32
CA GLU A 72 0.00 4.95 20.36
C GLU A 72 -1.30 5.31 19.65
N VAL A 73 -1.91 6.43 20.06
CA VAL A 73 -3.11 6.97 19.42
C VAL A 73 -2.67 7.75 18.20
N LEU A 74 -2.64 7.08 17.05
CA LEU A 74 -2.34 7.71 15.77
C LEU A 74 -3.60 8.41 15.21
N PRO A 75 -3.46 9.60 14.60
CA PRO A 75 -4.55 10.22 13.86
C PRO A 75 -5.06 9.33 12.73
N SER A 76 -6.37 9.34 12.48
CA SER A 76 -7.02 8.53 11.43
C SER A 76 -6.38 8.70 10.04
N ARG A 77 -6.00 9.94 9.67
CA ARG A 77 -5.27 10.23 8.42
C ARG A 77 -3.90 9.54 8.33
N VAL A 78 -3.15 9.49 9.44
CA VAL A 78 -1.82 8.84 9.46
C VAL A 78 -1.99 7.33 9.28
N VAL A 79 -2.98 6.76 9.95
CA VAL A 79 -3.36 5.34 9.81
C VAL A 79 -3.79 5.00 8.38
N GLU A 80 -4.64 5.84 7.78
CA GLU A 80 -5.06 5.70 6.38
C GLU A 80 -3.87 5.77 5.41
N ASN A 81 -2.96 6.73 5.60
CA ASN A 81 -1.78 6.86 4.75
C ASN A 81 -0.86 5.65 4.86
N LEU A 82 -0.62 5.11 6.05
CA LEU A 82 0.19 3.89 6.22
C LEU A 82 -0.47 2.68 5.56
N TYR A 83 -1.79 2.53 5.70
CA TYR A 83 -2.54 1.49 5.02
C TYR A 83 -2.37 1.55 3.50
N TRP A 84 -2.59 2.73 2.91
CA TRP A 84 -2.45 2.92 1.47
C TRP A 84 -1.01 2.85 1.00
N MET A 85 -0.04 3.34 1.78
CA MET A 85 1.39 3.17 1.50
C MET A 85 1.74 1.69 1.35
N GLY A 86 1.26 0.83 2.27
CA GLY A 86 1.43 -0.62 2.18
C GLY A 86 0.82 -1.20 0.91
N ARG A 87 -0.41 -0.83 0.56
CA ARG A 87 -1.07 -1.29 -0.67
C ARG A 87 -0.30 -0.86 -1.93
N TYR A 88 0.05 0.42 -2.04
CA TYR A 88 0.75 0.92 -3.22
C TYR A 88 2.16 0.35 -3.34
N ALA A 89 2.86 0.12 -2.22
CA ALA A 89 4.16 -0.55 -2.21
C ALA A 89 4.05 -1.97 -2.77
N GLU A 90 3.12 -2.76 -2.23
CA GLU A 90 2.90 -4.14 -2.66
C GLU A 90 2.46 -4.22 -4.13
N ARG A 91 1.54 -3.35 -4.54
CA ARG A 91 1.04 -3.27 -5.91
C ARG A 91 2.17 -2.98 -6.88
N SER A 92 3.00 -1.97 -6.58
CA SER A 92 4.11 -1.55 -7.43
C SER A 92 5.15 -2.67 -7.58
N GLU A 93 5.54 -3.32 -6.48
CA GLU A 93 6.49 -4.45 -6.50
C GLU A 93 5.98 -5.59 -7.39
N ASN A 94 4.72 -6.01 -7.21
CA ASN A 94 4.20 -7.15 -7.96
C ASN A 94 3.95 -6.82 -9.43
N ILE A 95 3.58 -5.59 -9.78
CA ILE A 95 3.51 -5.16 -11.20
C ILE A 95 4.91 -5.20 -11.80
N LEU A 96 5.94 -4.66 -11.14
CA LEU A 96 7.31 -4.71 -11.64
C LEU A 96 7.79 -6.15 -11.88
N ARG A 97 7.48 -7.08 -10.96
CA ARG A 97 7.80 -8.51 -11.14
C ARG A 97 7.05 -9.13 -12.31
N LEU A 98 5.75 -8.85 -12.45
CA LEU A 98 4.99 -9.32 -13.60
C LEU A 98 5.59 -8.80 -14.90
N MET A 99 5.92 -7.50 -14.98
CA MET A 99 6.54 -6.91 -16.16
C MET A 99 7.89 -7.58 -16.48
N ARG A 100 8.74 -7.86 -15.48
CA ARG A 100 9.98 -8.62 -15.67
C ARG A 100 9.71 -10.00 -16.24
N SER A 101 8.78 -10.76 -15.65
CA SER A 101 8.42 -12.09 -16.15
C SER A 101 7.84 -12.02 -17.58
N VAL A 102 7.02 -11.02 -17.89
CA VAL A 102 6.47 -10.81 -19.23
C VAL A 102 7.58 -10.51 -20.24
N PHE A 103 8.49 -9.59 -19.93
CA PHE A 103 9.64 -9.30 -20.80
C PHE A 103 10.53 -10.51 -21.03
N MET A 104 10.86 -11.25 -19.97
CA MET A 104 11.62 -12.49 -20.08
C MET A 104 10.92 -13.52 -20.99
N GLN A 105 9.59 -13.63 -20.93
CA GLN A 105 8.83 -14.53 -21.79
C GLN A 105 8.82 -14.05 -23.24
N LEU A 106 8.60 -12.75 -23.48
CA LEU A 106 8.61 -12.17 -24.83
C LEU A 106 9.98 -12.22 -25.51
N ASN A 107 11.07 -12.18 -24.72
CA ASN A 107 12.45 -12.18 -25.20
C ASN A 107 13.07 -13.59 -25.29
N ARG A 108 12.31 -14.68 -25.05
CA ARG A 108 12.84 -16.04 -25.19
C ARG A 108 13.31 -16.31 -26.62
N SER A 109 14.34 -17.14 -26.77
CA SER A 109 14.92 -17.49 -28.07
C SER A 109 13.96 -18.22 -29.01
N TYR A 110 12.92 -18.86 -28.47
CA TYR A 110 11.86 -19.49 -29.23
C TYR A 110 10.60 -18.61 -29.20
N THR A 111 9.89 -18.56 -30.33
CA THR A 111 8.65 -17.79 -30.44
C THR A 111 7.54 -18.45 -29.64
N LEU A 112 6.95 -17.71 -28.70
CA LEU A 112 5.72 -18.11 -28.03
C LEU A 112 4.57 -18.23 -29.04
N HIS A 113 3.68 -19.21 -28.82
CA HIS A 113 2.41 -19.26 -29.54
C HIS A 113 1.62 -17.96 -29.35
N ASP A 114 0.97 -17.48 -30.41
CA ASP A 114 0.21 -16.22 -30.38
C ASP A 114 -0.87 -16.22 -29.29
N ALA A 115 -1.53 -17.35 -29.05
CA ALA A 115 -2.54 -17.49 -28.00
C ALA A 115 -1.94 -17.23 -26.61
N HIS A 116 -0.84 -17.92 -26.28
CA HIS A 116 -0.12 -17.76 -25.02
C HIS A 116 0.41 -16.33 -24.84
N ARG A 117 1.03 -15.76 -25.88
CA ARG A 117 1.51 -14.36 -25.86
C ARG A 117 0.37 -13.39 -25.57
N ASN A 118 -0.76 -13.56 -26.26
CA ASN A 118 -1.92 -12.70 -26.08
C ASN A 118 -2.53 -12.84 -24.69
N ARG A 119 -2.63 -14.07 -24.16
CA ARG A 119 -3.12 -14.34 -22.81
C ARG A 119 -2.24 -13.68 -21.75
N LEU A 120 -0.92 -13.77 -21.90
CA LEU A 120 0.03 -13.11 -21.00
C LEU A 120 -0.15 -11.58 -21.00
N LEU A 121 -0.25 -10.96 -22.19
CA LEU A 121 -0.50 -9.52 -22.32
C LEU A 121 -1.86 -9.10 -21.75
N GLN A 122 -2.91 -9.89 -22.00
CA GLN A 122 -4.24 -9.65 -21.43
C GLN A 122 -4.21 -9.78 -19.89
N ALA A 123 -3.45 -10.74 -19.36
CA ALA A 123 -3.25 -10.88 -17.93
C ALA A 123 -2.58 -9.67 -17.31
N VAL A 124 -1.63 -9.00 -18.00
CA VAL A 124 -1.11 -7.70 -17.56
C VAL A 124 -2.26 -6.70 -17.37
N THR A 125 -3.17 -6.59 -18.34
CA THR A 125 -4.30 -5.64 -18.24
C THR A 125 -5.23 -5.96 -17.07
N HIS A 126 -5.57 -7.24 -16.88
CA HIS A 126 -6.42 -7.66 -15.77
C HIS A 126 -5.74 -7.42 -14.42
N PHE A 127 -4.44 -7.69 -14.32
CA PHE A 127 -3.66 -7.57 -13.10
C PHE A 127 -3.42 -6.12 -12.67
N THR A 128 -3.09 -5.25 -13.62
CA THR A 128 -2.86 -3.81 -13.37
C THR A 128 -4.14 -3.00 -13.35
N THR A 129 -5.27 -3.58 -13.81
CA THR A 129 -6.55 -2.91 -14.05
C THR A 129 -6.50 -1.79 -15.10
N THR A 130 -5.48 -1.79 -15.97
CA THR A 130 -5.24 -0.73 -16.95
C THR A 130 -6.10 -0.87 -18.22
N TYR A 131 -7.41 -1.01 -18.05
CA TYR A 131 -8.35 -1.17 -19.17
C TYR A 131 -8.41 0.08 -20.08
N PRO A 132 -8.66 -0.08 -21.40
CA PRO A 132 -8.86 -1.36 -22.09
C PRO A 132 -7.56 -2.13 -22.35
N GLY A 133 -6.37 -1.56 -22.10
CA GLY A 133 -5.08 -2.26 -22.22
C GLY A 133 -4.94 -3.11 -23.49
N PHE A 134 -4.71 -4.40 -23.29
CA PHE A 134 -4.61 -5.47 -24.30
C PHE A 134 -5.94 -6.17 -24.62
N ILE A 135 -7.07 -5.69 -24.08
CA ILE A 135 -8.40 -6.24 -24.31
C ILE A 135 -9.06 -5.55 -25.52
N GLY A 136 -9.59 -6.35 -26.45
CA GLY A 136 -10.39 -5.88 -27.59
C GLY A 136 -9.63 -5.08 -28.65
N LYS A 137 -8.30 -4.98 -28.58
CA LYS A 137 -7.47 -4.18 -29.51
C LYS A 137 -6.36 -5.03 -30.17
N PRO A 138 -6.61 -5.65 -31.34
CA PRO A 138 -5.66 -6.55 -32.01
C PRO A 138 -4.29 -5.90 -32.32
N LYS A 139 -4.28 -4.60 -32.66
CA LYS A 139 -3.03 -3.88 -32.95
C LYS A 139 -2.09 -3.80 -31.74
N ARG A 140 -2.62 -3.70 -30.51
CA ARG A 140 -1.80 -3.67 -29.29
C ARG A 140 -1.22 -5.03 -28.95
N LEU A 141 -1.90 -6.11 -29.32
CA LEU A 141 -1.38 -7.47 -29.16
C LEU A 141 -0.26 -7.77 -30.18
N ALA A 142 -0.33 -7.18 -31.37
CA ALA A 142 0.70 -7.31 -32.41
C ALA A 142 1.96 -6.47 -32.14
N SER A 143 1.83 -5.34 -31.44
CA SER A 143 2.95 -4.46 -31.07
C SER A 143 2.77 -3.97 -29.64
N PRO A 144 3.14 -4.79 -28.64
CA PRO A 144 2.82 -4.53 -27.23
C PRO A 144 3.70 -3.48 -26.56
N GLU A 145 4.83 -3.11 -27.17
CA GLU A 145 5.91 -2.33 -26.57
C GLU A 145 5.42 -1.00 -25.98
N GLN A 146 4.62 -0.25 -26.74
CA GLN A 146 4.09 1.05 -26.32
C GLN A 146 3.15 0.94 -25.12
N GLU A 147 2.31 -0.11 -25.07
CA GLU A 147 1.37 -0.30 -23.96
C GLU A 147 2.10 -0.82 -22.72
N LEU A 148 3.06 -1.74 -22.87
CA LEU A 148 3.92 -2.21 -21.77
C LEU A 148 4.72 -1.05 -21.17
N GLN A 149 5.29 -0.18 -22.01
CA GLN A 149 5.98 1.03 -21.56
C GLN A 149 5.04 1.99 -20.82
N ALA A 150 3.83 2.21 -21.33
CA ALA A 150 2.84 3.05 -20.65
C ALA A 150 2.42 2.48 -19.28
N ILE A 151 2.31 1.16 -19.15
CA ILE A 151 2.00 0.49 -17.87
C ILE A 151 3.13 0.69 -16.84
N ILE A 152 4.37 0.92 -17.28
CA ILE A 152 5.49 1.22 -16.38
C ILE A 152 5.58 2.72 -16.10
N LEU A 153 5.58 3.56 -17.14
CA LEU A 153 6.01 4.95 -17.04
C LEU A 153 4.89 5.99 -16.92
N ASP A 154 3.65 5.69 -17.36
CA ASP A 154 2.60 6.70 -17.45
C ASP A 154 1.94 6.95 -16.07
N ALA A 155 2.37 8.00 -15.38
CA ALA A 155 1.81 8.39 -14.08
C ALA A 155 0.32 8.79 -14.12
N LYS A 156 -0.24 9.11 -15.30
CA LYS A 156 -1.67 9.43 -15.46
C LYS A 156 -2.53 8.19 -15.67
N LYS A 157 -1.91 7.06 -16.00
CA LYS A 157 -2.59 5.79 -16.20
C LYS A 157 -2.81 5.11 -14.85
N THR A 158 -4.04 5.14 -14.35
CA THR A 158 -4.41 4.42 -13.12
C THR A 158 -4.02 2.95 -13.22
N GLY A 159 -3.30 2.47 -12.21
CA GLY A 159 -2.80 1.09 -12.17
C GLY A 159 -1.42 0.90 -12.82
N SER A 160 -0.80 1.94 -13.38
CA SER A 160 0.60 1.89 -13.81
C SER A 160 1.56 1.85 -12.62
N VAL A 161 2.78 1.37 -12.85
CA VAL A 161 3.86 1.40 -11.84
C VAL A 161 4.13 2.84 -11.39
N SER A 162 4.32 3.76 -12.33
CA SER A 162 4.60 5.16 -12.01
C SER A 162 3.50 5.81 -11.19
N GLN A 163 2.23 5.50 -11.47
CA GLN A 163 1.10 6.02 -10.69
C GLN A 163 1.09 5.43 -9.28
N CYS A 164 1.27 4.11 -9.14
CA CYS A 164 1.29 3.45 -7.84
C CYS A 164 2.45 3.95 -6.97
N ILE A 165 3.66 4.09 -7.54
CA ILE A 165 4.82 4.65 -6.83
C ILE A 165 4.55 6.10 -6.42
N SER A 166 4.00 6.93 -7.32
CA SER A 166 3.67 8.33 -6.96
C SER A 166 2.69 8.40 -5.79
N SER A 167 1.67 7.54 -5.77
CA SER A 167 0.73 7.45 -4.65
C SER A 167 1.38 6.92 -3.37
N MET A 168 2.26 5.91 -3.46
CA MET A 168 3.05 5.42 -2.33
C MET A 168 3.91 6.53 -1.72
N LEU A 169 4.64 7.28 -2.56
CA LEU A 169 5.49 8.37 -2.12
C LEU A 169 4.68 9.47 -1.43
N GLY A 170 3.49 9.80 -1.95
CA GLY A 170 2.58 10.75 -1.30
C GLY A 170 2.15 10.29 0.10
N CYS A 171 1.77 9.02 0.26
CA CYS A 171 1.44 8.46 1.58
C CYS A 171 2.63 8.42 2.54
N ALA A 172 3.84 8.17 2.01
CA ALA A 172 5.07 8.13 2.79
C ALA A 172 5.46 9.52 3.33
N GLU A 173 5.29 10.58 2.54
CA GLU A 173 5.55 11.96 3.00
C GLU A 173 4.64 12.35 4.17
N GLU A 174 3.37 11.96 4.12
CA GLU A 174 2.38 12.23 5.19
C GLU A 174 2.61 11.40 6.46
N SER A 175 3.41 10.34 6.38
CA SER A 175 3.70 9.42 7.49
C SER A 175 5.19 9.40 7.82
N ARG A 176 5.94 10.42 7.41
CA ARG A 176 7.40 10.47 7.44
C ARG A 176 7.98 10.29 8.84
N ASP A 177 7.29 10.83 9.86
CA ASP A 177 7.72 10.76 11.26
C ASP A 177 7.70 9.34 11.83
N LEU A 178 7.01 8.40 11.17
CA LEU A 178 6.93 6.99 11.56
C LEU A 178 7.94 6.11 10.81
N LEU A 179 8.69 6.69 9.86
CA LEU A 179 9.72 6.00 9.11
C LEU A 179 11.10 6.32 9.69
N SER A 180 11.95 5.30 9.81
CA SER A 180 13.36 5.50 10.18
C SER A 180 14.09 6.34 9.12
N SER A 181 15.24 6.92 9.48
CA SER A 181 16.10 7.65 8.54
C SER A 181 16.49 6.81 7.33
N ASP A 182 16.78 5.53 7.55
CA ASP A 182 17.10 4.58 6.47
C ASP A 182 15.88 4.28 5.60
N GLY A 183 14.68 4.18 6.20
CA GLY A 183 13.43 4.08 5.46
C GLY A 183 13.18 5.29 4.57
N GLN A 184 13.41 6.51 5.08
CA GLN A 184 13.30 7.75 4.31
C GLN A 184 14.32 7.80 3.16
N ARG A 185 15.54 7.32 3.38
CA ARG A 185 16.55 7.21 2.32
C ARG A 185 16.09 6.29 1.18
N ILE A 186 15.58 5.09 1.50
CA ILE A 186 15.07 4.16 0.50
C ILE A 186 13.89 4.76 -0.29
N ILE A 187 13.01 5.52 0.38
CA ILE A 187 11.92 6.23 -0.29
C ILE A 187 12.44 7.25 -1.32
N ASN A 188 13.51 7.98 -0.99
CA ASN A 188 14.17 8.87 -1.94
C ASN A 188 14.84 8.11 -3.09
N ASP A 189 15.53 7.00 -2.80
CA ASP A 189 16.16 6.16 -3.82
C ASP A 189 15.11 5.62 -4.81
N ILE A 190 13.93 5.22 -4.34
CA ILE A 190 12.81 4.79 -5.22
C ILE A 190 12.34 5.93 -6.11
N ARG A 191 12.22 7.16 -5.57
CA ARG A 191 11.81 8.34 -6.33
C ARG A 191 12.80 8.65 -7.46
N ASP A 192 14.09 8.62 -7.15
CA ASP A 192 15.15 8.91 -8.11
C ASP A 192 15.25 7.81 -9.16
N GLN A 193 15.20 6.53 -8.76
CA GLN A 193 15.19 5.40 -9.71
C GLN A 193 13.98 5.42 -10.65
N MET A 194 12.80 5.81 -10.18
CA MET A 194 11.62 5.95 -11.05
C MET A 194 11.83 7.06 -12.09
N ARG A 195 12.47 8.16 -11.72
CA ARG A 195 12.82 9.25 -12.65
C ARG A 195 13.88 8.81 -13.66
N ASP A 196 14.90 8.08 -13.22
CA ASP A 196 15.95 7.55 -14.12
C ASP A 196 15.39 6.51 -15.08
N LEU A 197 14.45 5.68 -14.62
CA LEU A 197 13.75 4.71 -15.45
C LEU A 197 12.93 5.39 -16.55
N GLN A 198 12.30 6.53 -16.27
CA GLN A 198 11.59 7.31 -17.31
C GLN A 198 12.52 7.81 -18.42
N ALA A 199 13.78 8.12 -18.10
CA ALA A 199 14.76 8.57 -19.07
C ALA A 199 15.35 7.41 -19.90
N THR A 200 15.58 6.25 -19.28
CA THR A 200 16.37 5.15 -19.87
C THR A 200 15.53 4.06 -20.53
N LEU A 201 14.33 3.76 -20.00
CA LEU A 201 13.51 2.65 -20.48
C LEU A 201 13.15 2.71 -21.98
N PRO A 202 12.84 3.88 -22.60
CA PRO A 202 12.53 3.93 -24.02
C PRO A 202 13.63 3.36 -24.92
N GLU A 203 14.91 3.52 -24.52
CA GLU A 203 16.06 3.02 -25.27
C GLU A 203 16.32 1.54 -24.97
N THR A 204 16.15 1.11 -23.72
CA THR A 204 16.44 -0.27 -23.29
C THR A 204 15.32 -1.27 -23.59
N LEU A 205 14.12 -0.79 -23.95
CA LEU A 205 12.97 -1.65 -24.24
C LEU A 205 13.23 -2.65 -25.38
N LEU A 206 14.19 -2.33 -26.26
CA LEU A 206 14.58 -3.12 -27.43
C LEU A 206 15.70 -4.13 -27.15
N SER A 207 16.31 -4.12 -25.95
CA SER A 207 17.48 -4.95 -25.63
C SER A 207 17.27 -5.82 -24.40
N ALA A 208 17.13 -5.22 -23.21
CA ALA A 208 17.03 -5.92 -21.93
C ALA A 208 16.09 -5.18 -20.95
N PRO A 209 14.79 -5.03 -21.29
CA PRO A 209 13.84 -4.29 -20.46
C PRO A 209 13.66 -4.86 -19.05
N GLU A 210 13.80 -6.17 -18.87
CA GLU A 210 13.74 -6.82 -17.56
C GLU A 210 14.88 -6.37 -16.62
N GLU A 211 16.06 -6.05 -17.16
CA GLU A 211 17.20 -5.59 -16.37
C GLU A 211 17.00 -4.15 -15.87
N ALA A 212 16.38 -3.30 -16.69
CA ALA A 212 16.05 -1.92 -16.33
C ALA A 212 15.13 -1.84 -15.09
N LEU A 213 14.34 -2.89 -14.82
CA LEU A 213 13.43 -2.95 -13.67
C LEU A 213 14.08 -3.45 -12.38
N ASN A 214 15.30 -4.03 -12.45
CA ASN A 214 15.92 -4.71 -11.31
C ASN A 214 16.18 -3.77 -10.13
N ALA A 215 16.75 -2.59 -10.39
CA ALA A 215 17.08 -1.62 -9.34
C ALA A 215 15.83 -1.23 -8.53
N LEU A 216 14.74 -0.95 -9.24
CA LEU A 216 13.48 -0.56 -8.62
C LEU A 216 12.87 -1.72 -7.82
N VAL A 217 12.88 -2.95 -8.35
CA VAL A 217 12.44 -4.13 -7.58
C VAL A 217 13.28 -4.31 -6.31
N SER A 218 14.61 -4.15 -6.39
CA SER A 218 15.50 -4.23 -5.23
C SER A 218 15.18 -3.17 -4.18
N SER A 219 14.92 -1.92 -4.58
CA SER A 219 14.54 -0.85 -3.66
C SER A 219 13.18 -1.07 -3.01
N MET A 220 12.20 -1.62 -3.76
CA MET A 220 10.90 -2.01 -3.19
C MET A 220 11.05 -3.14 -2.16
N MET A 221 11.91 -4.12 -2.43
CA MET A 221 12.26 -5.16 -1.45
C MET A 221 12.96 -4.60 -0.22
N ALA A 222 13.89 -3.65 -0.42
CA ALA A 222 14.58 -2.96 0.67
C ALA A 222 13.61 -2.17 1.54
N LEU A 223 12.62 -1.49 0.95
CA LEU A 223 11.55 -0.81 1.69
C LEU A 223 10.75 -1.80 2.54
N SER A 224 10.37 -2.95 1.97
CA SER A 224 9.71 -4.01 2.74
C SER A 224 10.58 -4.50 3.90
N GLY A 225 11.89 -4.68 3.68
CA GLY A 225 12.83 -5.13 4.70
C GLY A 225 13.01 -4.12 5.82
N ILE A 226 13.26 -2.85 5.51
CA ILE A 226 13.51 -1.81 6.52
C ILE A 226 12.27 -1.50 7.36
N VAL A 227 11.07 -1.54 6.76
CA VAL A 227 9.82 -1.38 7.52
C VAL A 227 9.61 -2.56 8.46
N GLN A 228 9.95 -3.78 8.02
CA GLN A 228 9.91 -4.94 8.90
C GLN A 228 10.97 -4.85 10.00
N GLU A 229 12.15 -4.32 9.78
CA GLU A 229 13.19 -4.29 10.83
C GLU A 229 13.03 -3.11 11.81
N SER A 230 12.72 -1.92 11.30
CA SER A 230 12.88 -0.67 12.07
C SER A 230 11.59 -0.02 12.56
N MET A 231 10.43 -0.35 11.98
CA MET A 231 9.16 0.27 12.39
C MET A 231 8.63 -0.39 13.67
N LEU A 232 8.27 0.42 14.67
CA LEU A 232 7.69 -0.04 15.92
C LEU A 232 6.41 -0.85 15.66
N ARG A 233 6.22 -1.98 16.36
CA ARG A 233 5.06 -2.87 16.24
C ARG A 233 3.78 -2.33 16.89
N GLY A 234 3.51 -1.05 16.66
CA GLY A 234 2.28 -0.35 17.07
C GLY A 234 1.22 -0.36 15.97
N THR A 235 0.17 0.43 16.19
CA THR A 235 -1.00 0.56 15.29
C THR A 235 -0.58 0.88 13.85
N GLY A 236 0.38 1.78 13.66
CA GLY A 236 0.83 2.16 12.32
C GLY A 236 1.39 0.99 11.51
N TRP A 237 2.24 0.17 12.12
CA TRP A 237 2.79 -1.03 11.49
C TRP A 237 1.69 -2.03 11.13
N GLN A 238 0.70 -2.22 12.00
CA GLN A 238 -0.43 -3.11 11.73
C GLN A 238 -1.17 -2.67 10.47
N PHE A 239 -1.50 -1.39 10.33
CA PHE A 239 -2.21 -0.88 9.14
C PHE A 239 -1.38 -0.96 7.86
N PHE A 240 -0.09 -0.63 7.94
CA PHE A 240 0.83 -0.81 6.80
C PHE A 240 0.86 -2.28 6.34
N ASP A 241 1.06 -3.21 7.26
CA ASP A 241 1.15 -4.63 6.92
C ASP A 241 -0.20 -5.18 6.43
N MET A 242 -1.33 -4.81 7.06
CA MET A 242 -2.68 -5.16 6.57
C MET A 242 -2.92 -4.69 5.14
N GLY A 243 -2.51 -3.47 4.79
CA GLY A 243 -2.58 -2.97 3.42
C GLY A 243 -1.84 -3.88 2.45
N ARG A 244 -0.60 -4.24 2.78
CA ARG A 244 0.20 -5.18 1.98
C ARG A 244 -0.45 -6.56 1.84
N ARG A 245 -0.94 -7.15 2.95
CA ARG A 245 -1.58 -8.48 2.92
C ARG A 245 -2.81 -8.49 2.02
N LEU A 246 -3.67 -7.49 2.15
CA LEU A 246 -4.86 -7.37 1.32
C LEU A 246 -4.51 -7.20 -0.16
N GLU A 247 -3.56 -6.31 -0.46
CA GLU A 247 -3.17 -6.07 -1.85
C GLU A 247 -2.57 -7.33 -2.48
N ARG A 248 -1.65 -8.01 -1.77
CA ARG A 248 -1.06 -9.25 -2.26
C ARG A 248 -2.12 -10.35 -2.44
N ALA A 249 -3.05 -10.50 -1.51
CA ALA A 249 -4.15 -11.47 -1.63
C ALA A 249 -4.98 -11.22 -2.89
N THR A 250 -5.37 -9.96 -3.14
CA THR A 250 -6.10 -9.56 -4.34
C THR A 250 -5.28 -9.80 -5.62
N GLN A 251 -3.98 -9.49 -5.62
CA GLN A 251 -3.11 -9.67 -6.77
C GLN A 251 -2.85 -11.14 -7.10
N VAL A 252 -2.63 -12.00 -6.09
CA VAL A 252 -2.55 -13.46 -6.27
C VAL A 252 -3.82 -13.96 -6.93
N ALA A 253 -4.99 -13.61 -6.38
CA ALA A 253 -6.25 -14.07 -6.94
C ALA A 253 -6.50 -13.56 -8.37
N SER A 254 -6.10 -12.32 -8.66
CA SER A 254 -6.28 -11.70 -9.98
C SER A 254 -5.38 -12.32 -11.05
N LEU A 255 -4.11 -12.58 -10.74
CA LEU A 255 -3.19 -13.18 -11.70
C LEU A 255 -3.54 -14.65 -11.97
N LEU A 256 -3.90 -15.41 -10.93
CA LEU A 256 -4.41 -16.78 -11.08
C LEU A 256 -5.64 -16.80 -11.98
N GLN A 257 -6.56 -15.86 -11.79
CA GLN A 257 -7.78 -15.80 -12.61
C GLN A 257 -7.44 -15.53 -14.07
N ALA A 258 -6.57 -14.57 -14.33
CA ALA A 258 -6.22 -14.15 -15.68
C ALA A 258 -5.41 -15.19 -16.46
N LEU A 259 -4.63 -16.03 -15.78
CA LEU A 259 -3.73 -17.00 -16.42
C LEU A 259 -4.23 -18.44 -16.40
N LEU A 260 -5.00 -18.86 -15.39
CA LEU A 260 -5.27 -20.28 -15.16
C LEU A 260 -6.73 -20.70 -15.40
N VAL A 261 -7.69 -19.77 -15.38
CA VAL A 261 -9.12 -20.14 -15.53
C VAL A 261 -9.41 -20.70 -16.92
N GLU A 262 -8.82 -20.11 -17.95
CA GLU A 262 -8.84 -20.68 -19.28
C GLU A 262 -7.61 -21.56 -19.46
N PRO A 263 -7.77 -22.88 -19.66
CA PRO A 263 -6.64 -23.77 -19.88
C PRO A 263 -5.94 -23.47 -21.21
N GLU A 264 -4.65 -23.82 -21.29
CA GLU A 264 -3.89 -23.88 -22.55
C GLU A 264 -3.58 -25.34 -22.93
N GLN A 265 -2.98 -25.54 -24.10
CA GLN A 265 -2.32 -26.81 -24.43
C GLN A 265 -1.24 -27.15 -23.38
N SER A 266 -0.98 -28.44 -23.16
CA SER A 266 -0.15 -28.91 -22.04
C SER A 266 1.25 -28.28 -21.98
N SER A 267 1.94 -28.08 -23.11
CA SER A 267 3.27 -27.46 -23.14
C SER A 267 3.26 -25.97 -22.78
N ASP A 268 2.18 -25.27 -23.14
CA ASP A 268 2.02 -23.84 -22.87
C ASP A 268 1.56 -23.62 -21.42
N GLU A 269 0.82 -24.57 -20.83
CA GLU A 269 0.37 -24.54 -19.44
C GLU A 269 1.55 -24.60 -18.45
N ASP A 270 2.56 -25.43 -18.71
CA ASP A 270 3.79 -25.44 -17.90
C ASP A 270 4.52 -24.09 -17.97
N THR A 271 4.57 -23.48 -19.15
CA THR A 271 5.18 -22.15 -19.32
C THR A 271 4.40 -21.07 -18.55
N ILE A 272 3.06 -21.15 -18.54
CA ILE A 272 2.21 -20.25 -17.74
C ILE A 272 2.48 -20.44 -16.24
N LEU A 273 2.49 -21.69 -15.77
CA LEU A 273 2.77 -22.02 -14.38
C LEU A 273 4.16 -21.53 -13.97
N GLU A 274 5.18 -21.77 -14.80
CA GLU A 274 6.53 -21.27 -14.56
C GLU A 274 6.54 -19.74 -14.45
N THR A 275 5.90 -19.04 -15.39
CA THR A 275 5.79 -17.57 -15.39
C THR A 275 5.13 -17.04 -14.13
N LEU A 276 4.05 -17.69 -13.69
CA LEU A 276 3.31 -17.30 -12.50
C LEU A 276 4.14 -17.53 -11.22
N LEU A 277 4.80 -18.69 -11.11
CA LEU A 277 5.68 -19.01 -9.99
C LEU A 277 6.92 -18.11 -9.95
N MET A 278 7.45 -17.69 -11.11
CA MET A 278 8.52 -16.67 -11.21
C MET A 278 8.02 -15.30 -10.75
N THR A 279 6.86 -14.86 -11.24
CA THR A 279 6.27 -13.55 -10.89
C THR A 279 6.10 -13.41 -9.37
N PHE A 280 5.68 -14.47 -8.69
CA PHE A 280 5.54 -14.45 -7.23
C PHE A 280 6.82 -14.75 -6.44
N GLU A 281 7.97 -14.99 -7.08
CA GLU A 281 9.25 -15.38 -6.44
C GLU A 281 9.17 -16.69 -5.64
N VAL A 282 8.39 -17.64 -6.15
CA VAL A 282 8.16 -18.92 -5.46
C VAL A 282 8.58 -20.13 -6.28
N LEU A 283 9.06 -19.95 -7.51
CA LEU A 283 9.48 -21.06 -8.41
C LEU A 283 10.56 -21.96 -7.79
N VAL A 284 11.61 -21.38 -7.20
CA VAL A 284 12.71 -22.16 -6.60
C VAL A 284 12.20 -22.99 -5.41
N SER A 285 11.40 -22.37 -4.54
CA SER A 285 10.80 -23.03 -3.40
C SER A 285 9.81 -24.12 -3.83
N TYR A 286 9.02 -23.87 -4.88
CA TYR A 286 8.11 -24.86 -5.46
C TYR A 286 8.87 -26.08 -5.96
N ARG A 287 9.89 -25.89 -6.82
CA ARG A 287 10.70 -26.98 -7.39
C ARG A 287 11.44 -27.78 -6.33
N ARG A 288 11.82 -27.16 -5.21
CA ARG A 288 12.44 -27.86 -4.07
C ARG A 288 11.47 -28.82 -3.37
N HIS A 289 10.21 -28.43 -3.21
CA HIS A 289 9.20 -29.24 -2.52
C HIS A 289 8.49 -30.25 -3.44
N ASN A 290 8.45 -29.96 -4.74
CA ASN A 290 7.79 -30.77 -5.76
C ASN A 290 8.81 -31.13 -6.84
N PRO A 291 9.67 -32.15 -6.61
CA PRO A 291 10.61 -32.62 -7.61
C PRO A 291 9.86 -33.28 -8.77
N GLY A 292 10.04 -32.79 -9.99
CA GLY A 292 9.39 -33.30 -11.20
C GLY A 292 8.92 -32.20 -12.13
N GLU A 293 8.01 -32.56 -13.04
CA GLU A 293 7.32 -31.62 -13.92
C GLU A 293 6.37 -30.71 -13.13
N LEU A 294 6.02 -29.57 -13.72
CA LEU A 294 5.04 -28.67 -13.11
C LEU A 294 3.68 -29.35 -13.10
N ASN A 295 2.92 -29.16 -12.01
CA ASN A 295 1.65 -29.84 -11.81
C ASN A 295 0.63 -28.83 -11.29
N MET A 296 -0.48 -28.67 -12.01
CA MET A 296 -1.50 -27.67 -11.72
C MET A 296 -2.08 -27.77 -10.30
N PRO A 297 -2.60 -28.94 -9.83
CA PRO A 297 -3.04 -29.09 -8.44
C PRO A 297 -1.97 -28.72 -7.40
N GLN A 298 -0.73 -29.15 -7.59
CA GLN A 298 0.37 -28.83 -6.67
C GLN A 298 0.72 -27.35 -6.67
N ALA A 299 0.75 -26.70 -7.84
CA ALA A 299 0.98 -25.27 -7.96
C ALA A 299 -0.14 -24.48 -7.27
N LEU A 300 -1.41 -24.85 -7.48
CA LEU A 300 -2.56 -24.24 -6.79
C LEU A 300 -2.45 -24.42 -5.28
N ARG A 301 -2.10 -25.61 -4.79
CA ARG A 301 -1.87 -25.84 -3.36
C ARG A 301 -0.77 -24.94 -2.81
N PHE A 302 0.33 -24.78 -3.55
CA PHE A 302 1.47 -23.97 -3.14
C PHE A 302 1.16 -22.46 -3.10
N LEU A 303 0.34 -21.97 -4.04
CA LEU A 303 -0.01 -20.56 -4.19
C LEU A 303 -1.23 -20.15 -3.36
N LEU A 304 -2.15 -21.08 -3.10
CA LEU A 304 -3.37 -20.80 -2.33
C LEU A 304 -3.24 -21.20 -0.87
N GLN A 305 -2.69 -22.38 -0.56
CA GLN A 305 -2.90 -23.05 0.72
C GLN A 305 -1.63 -23.29 1.55
N ASP A 306 -0.42 -23.10 1.01
CA ASP A 306 0.80 -23.37 1.75
C ASP A 306 1.02 -22.32 2.87
N PRO A 307 0.95 -22.68 4.16
CA PRO A 307 1.10 -21.74 5.27
C PRO A 307 2.55 -21.32 5.51
N LEU A 308 3.54 -21.96 4.88
CA LEU A 308 4.95 -21.61 4.97
C LEU A 308 5.39 -20.69 3.85
N ASN A 309 4.60 -20.59 2.78
CA ASN A 309 4.86 -19.69 1.68
C ASN A 309 4.35 -18.26 2.02
N PRO A 310 5.23 -17.26 2.22
CA PRO A 310 4.83 -15.89 2.57
C PRO A 310 4.13 -15.14 1.42
N ARG A 311 3.96 -15.79 0.27
CA ARG A 311 3.22 -15.29 -0.90
C ARG A 311 1.89 -16.02 -1.10
N SER A 312 1.62 -17.11 -0.37
CA SER A 312 0.35 -17.82 -0.53
C SER A 312 -0.82 -16.96 -0.05
N LEU A 313 -1.99 -17.22 -0.64
CA LEU A 313 -3.23 -16.55 -0.27
C LEU A 313 -3.59 -16.81 1.20
N LEU A 314 -3.51 -18.07 1.66
CA LEU A 314 -3.77 -18.45 3.04
C LEU A 314 -2.83 -17.73 4.02
N TYR A 315 -1.53 -17.63 3.71
CA TYR A 315 -0.59 -16.90 4.55
C TYR A 315 -0.98 -15.43 4.68
N GLN A 316 -1.34 -14.76 3.57
CA GLN A 316 -1.73 -13.34 3.62
C GLN A 316 -2.95 -13.14 4.52
N LEU A 317 -3.97 -13.97 4.36
CA LEU A 317 -5.21 -13.87 5.13
C LEU A 317 -4.98 -14.18 6.61
N THR A 318 -4.09 -15.11 6.92
CA THR A 318 -3.72 -15.44 8.31
C THR A 318 -2.97 -14.28 8.98
N GLN A 319 -2.02 -13.65 8.28
CA GLN A 319 -1.33 -12.45 8.79
C GLN A 319 -2.29 -11.26 8.94
N LEU A 320 -3.23 -11.10 8.00
CA LEU A 320 -4.28 -10.09 8.11
C LEU A 320 -5.14 -10.30 9.37
N GLN A 321 -5.52 -11.54 9.68
CA GLN A 321 -6.24 -11.88 10.91
C GLN A 321 -5.42 -11.57 12.17
N ASN A 322 -4.12 -11.89 12.17
CA ASN A 322 -3.22 -11.58 13.28
C ASN A 322 -3.10 -10.06 13.50
N ASN A 323 -2.97 -9.28 12.42
CA ASN A 323 -2.86 -7.83 12.52
C ASN A 323 -4.15 -7.20 13.06
N LEU A 324 -5.31 -7.68 12.59
CA LEU A 324 -6.62 -7.29 13.12
C LEU A 324 -6.72 -7.59 14.62
N ALA A 325 -6.26 -8.77 15.06
CA ALA A 325 -6.29 -9.18 16.47
C ALA A 325 -5.47 -8.24 17.38
N ASN A 326 -4.40 -7.65 16.85
CA ASN A 326 -3.49 -6.78 17.58
C ASN A 326 -3.91 -5.29 17.61
N LEU A 327 -5.03 -4.91 17.00
CA LEU A 327 -5.51 -3.52 17.04
C LEU A 327 -6.06 -3.17 18.44
N PRO A 328 -5.77 -1.96 18.96
CA PRO A 328 -6.20 -1.55 20.31
C PRO A 328 -7.72 -1.44 20.49
N ALA A 329 -8.47 -1.36 19.39
CA ALA A 329 -9.93 -1.36 19.38
C ALA A 329 -10.55 -2.74 19.67
N ASN A 330 -9.75 -3.81 19.79
CA ASN A 330 -10.17 -5.11 20.32
C ASN A 330 -10.23 -5.08 21.85
N LYS A 331 -11.00 -4.14 22.39
CA LYS A 331 -11.54 -4.32 23.75
C LYS A 331 -12.43 -5.56 23.72
N PRO A 332 -12.53 -6.32 24.82
CA PRO A 332 -13.40 -7.50 24.88
C PRO A 332 -14.88 -7.07 24.78
N SER A 333 -15.36 -6.92 23.56
CA SER A 333 -16.77 -6.97 23.23
C SER A 333 -17.09 -8.41 22.89
N ASN A 334 -18.21 -8.95 23.36
CA ASN A 334 -18.62 -10.34 23.11
C ASN A 334 -18.93 -10.65 21.63
N THR A 335 -18.78 -9.68 20.73
CA THR A 335 -19.05 -9.81 19.29
C THR A 335 -17.76 -9.69 18.47
N MET A 336 -17.51 -10.68 17.62
CA MET A 336 -16.47 -10.57 16.59
C MET A 336 -16.81 -9.42 15.63
N GLN A 337 -15.79 -8.68 15.23
CA GLN A 337 -15.91 -7.54 14.32
C GLN A 337 -16.11 -8.03 12.88
N ASP A 338 -16.85 -7.29 12.07
CA ASP A 338 -17.24 -7.71 10.72
C ASP A 338 -16.03 -7.98 9.81
N GLU A 339 -14.98 -7.17 9.90
CA GLU A 339 -13.74 -7.37 9.14
C GLU A 339 -13.01 -8.66 9.56
N ALA A 340 -13.07 -9.03 10.84
CA ALA A 340 -12.50 -10.27 11.34
C ALA A 340 -13.32 -11.49 10.88
N LEU A 341 -14.65 -11.36 10.85
CA LEU A 341 -15.56 -12.39 10.32
C LEU A 341 -15.33 -12.63 8.83
N ARG A 342 -15.24 -11.57 8.02
CA ARG A 342 -14.93 -11.68 6.57
C ARG A 342 -13.54 -12.27 6.32
N THR A 343 -12.57 -11.93 7.16
CA THR A 343 -11.23 -12.53 7.09
C THR A 343 -11.28 -14.03 7.39
N LEU A 344 -12.00 -14.45 8.44
CA LEU A 344 -12.19 -15.86 8.78
C LEU A 344 -12.93 -16.64 7.69
N GLU A 345 -13.95 -16.02 7.09
CA GLU A 345 -14.67 -16.57 5.94
C GLU A 345 -13.71 -16.82 4.76
N SER A 346 -12.85 -15.84 4.44
CA SER A 346 -11.87 -15.98 3.36
C SER A 346 -10.81 -17.04 3.66
N ILE A 347 -10.34 -17.14 4.92
CA ILE A 347 -9.42 -18.22 5.35
C ILE A 347 -10.08 -19.57 5.14
N SER A 348 -11.33 -19.72 5.57
CA SER A 348 -12.08 -20.97 5.49
C SER A 348 -12.31 -21.38 4.03
N LEU A 349 -12.73 -20.45 3.17
CA LEU A 349 -12.90 -20.65 1.74
C LEU A 349 -11.64 -21.24 1.08
N VAL A 350 -10.47 -20.65 1.37
CA VAL A 350 -9.20 -21.07 0.77
C VAL A 350 -8.71 -22.39 1.37
N SER A 351 -8.85 -22.57 2.68
CA SER A 351 -8.36 -23.76 3.39
C SER A 351 -9.14 -25.02 3.02
N LEU A 352 -10.44 -24.90 2.77
CA LEU A 352 -11.33 -26.04 2.48
C LEU A 352 -11.39 -26.42 0.99
N ALA A 353 -10.78 -25.63 0.11
CA ALA A 353 -10.83 -25.90 -1.32
C ALA A 353 -10.02 -27.14 -1.70
N ASP A 354 -10.58 -28.03 -2.52
CA ASP A 354 -9.82 -29.14 -3.09
C ASP A 354 -9.10 -28.68 -4.37
N THR A 355 -7.77 -28.57 -4.29
CA THR A 355 -6.93 -28.16 -5.43
C THR A 355 -7.02 -29.07 -6.65
N THR A 356 -7.42 -30.34 -6.47
CA THR A 356 -7.67 -31.26 -7.59
C THR A 356 -8.92 -30.85 -8.34
N THR A 357 -9.99 -30.52 -7.62
CA THR A 357 -11.23 -30.00 -8.17
C THR A 357 -11.02 -28.63 -8.82
N LEU A 358 -10.24 -27.74 -8.19
CA LEU A 358 -9.90 -26.43 -8.79
C LEU A 358 -9.10 -26.56 -10.10
N ALA A 359 -8.23 -27.58 -10.20
CA ALA A 359 -7.45 -27.81 -11.41
C ALA A 359 -8.25 -28.43 -12.55
N ALA A 360 -9.41 -29.05 -12.25
CA ALA A 360 -10.23 -29.75 -13.23
C ALA A 360 -10.86 -28.78 -14.23
N ILE A 361 -10.88 -29.20 -15.50
CA ILE A 361 -11.52 -28.47 -16.59
C ILE A 361 -12.94 -29.01 -16.75
N GLU A 362 -13.93 -28.13 -16.64
CA GLU A 362 -15.33 -28.48 -16.82
C GLU A 362 -15.61 -28.73 -18.31
N GLN A 363 -16.23 -29.88 -18.63
CA GLN A 363 -16.44 -30.29 -20.03
C GLN A 363 -17.39 -29.37 -20.81
N SER A 364 -18.35 -28.73 -20.14
CA SER A 364 -19.36 -27.88 -20.77
C SER A 364 -18.80 -26.52 -21.19
N SER A 365 -17.96 -25.91 -20.34
CA SER A 365 -17.41 -24.58 -20.54
C SER A 365 -15.98 -24.59 -21.11
N GLY A 366 -15.25 -25.71 -20.95
CA GLY A 366 -13.83 -25.80 -21.26
C GLY A 366 -12.95 -24.97 -20.32
N ARG A 367 -13.47 -24.56 -19.16
CA ARG A 367 -12.79 -23.66 -18.20
C ARG A 367 -12.66 -24.32 -16.84
N ARG A 368 -11.78 -23.78 -15.99
CA ARG A 368 -11.68 -24.15 -14.57
C ARG A 368 -12.70 -23.36 -13.75
N THR A 369 -13.97 -23.73 -13.87
CA THR A 369 -15.10 -23.01 -13.28
C THR A 369 -15.02 -22.90 -11.74
N GLU A 370 -14.61 -23.98 -11.07
CA GLU A 370 -14.45 -24.00 -9.60
C GLU A 370 -13.32 -23.05 -9.14
N LEU A 371 -12.21 -23.01 -9.88
CA LEU A 371 -11.15 -22.03 -9.65
C LEU A 371 -11.65 -20.61 -9.85
N GLU A 372 -12.38 -20.35 -10.94
CA GLU A 372 -12.95 -19.03 -11.22
C GLU A 372 -13.85 -18.55 -10.08
N GLN A 373 -14.77 -19.40 -9.61
CA GLN A 373 -15.69 -19.08 -8.52
C GLN A 373 -14.95 -18.77 -7.21
N LEU A 374 -13.96 -19.60 -6.84
CA LEU A 374 -13.16 -19.39 -5.64
C LEU A 374 -12.40 -18.05 -5.71
N LEU A 375 -11.77 -17.74 -6.85
CA LEU A 375 -11.00 -16.52 -7.03
C LEU A 375 -11.90 -15.27 -7.05
N ILE A 376 -13.08 -15.34 -7.66
CA ILE A 376 -14.07 -14.26 -7.62
C ILE A 376 -14.54 -14.04 -6.18
N ARG A 377 -14.88 -15.10 -5.45
CA ARG A 377 -15.31 -14.99 -4.04
C ARG A 377 -14.20 -14.43 -3.15
N SER A 378 -12.97 -14.88 -3.31
CA SER A 378 -11.82 -14.35 -2.56
C SER A 378 -11.59 -12.85 -2.82
N LYS A 379 -11.69 -12.40 -4.07
CA LYS A 379 -11.60 -10.97 -4.40
C LYS A 379 -12.74 -10.14 -3.81
N MET A 380 -13.96 -10.66 -3.81
CA MET A 380 -15.09 -9.98 -3.12
C MET A 380 -14.82 -9.83 -1.63
N LEU A 381 -14.39 -10.90 -0.96
CA LEU A 381 -14.10 -10.87 0.48
C LEU A 381 -12.95 -9.91 0.82
N THR A 382 -11.87 -9.89 0.04
CA THR A 382 -10.77 -8.94 0.25
C THR A 382 -11.19 -7.48 0.06
N ASN A 383 -12.08 -7.19 -0.90
CA ASN A 383 -12.67 -5.87 -1.08
C ASN A 383 -13.62 -5.48 0.07
N ASP A 384 -14.42 -6.43 0.56
CA ASP A 384 -15.31 -6.20 1.71
C ASP A 384 -14.49 -5.87 2.96
N ILE A 385 -13.42 -6.62 3.24
CA ILE A 385 -12.52 -6.36 4.38
C ILE A 385 -11.89 -4.97 4.26
N SER A 386 -11.40 -4.60 3.07
CA SER A 386 -10.85 -3.27 2.81
C SER A 386 -11.87 -2.15 3.07
N SER A 387 -13.12 -2.36 2.66
CA SER A 387 -14.20 -1.38 2.82
C SER A 387 -14.59 -1.20 4.29
N LEU A 388 -14.68 -2.30 5.03
CA LEU A 388 -14.97 -2.31 6.47
C LEU A 388 -13.87 -1.62 7.28
N LEU A 389 -12.60 -1.91 6.97
CA LEU A 389 -11.45 -1.22 7.57
C LEU A 389 -11.52 0.29 7.32
N SER A 390 -11.82 0.69 6.10
CA SER A 390 -11.90 2.11 5.73
C SER A 390 -13.03 2.82 6.48
N ALA A 391 -14.22 2.22 6.49
CA ALA A 391 -15.39 2.78 7.17
C ALA A 391 -15.18 2.97 8.67
N ARG A 392 -14.43 2.06 9.31
CA ARG A 392 -14.25 2.06 10.75
C ARG A 392 -13.09 2.92 11.23
N TYR A 393 -11.96 2.92 10.50
CA TYR A 393 -10.71 3.49 11.00
C TYR A 393 -10.28 4.77 10.28
N PHE A 394 -10.74 5.03 9.05
CA PHE A 394 -10.30 6.18 8.23
C PHE A 394 -11.29 7.35 8.26
N VAL A 395 -12.50 7.15 8.77
CA VAL A 395 -13.49 8.23 8.89
C VAL A 395 -13.13 9.12 10.08
N ALA A 396 -12.85 10.40 9.80
CA ALA A 396 -12.62 11.41 10.82
C ALA A 396 -13.82 11.49 11.80
N SER A 397 -13.55 11.47 13.10
CA SER A 397 -14.52 11.95 14.09
C SER A 397 -14.98 13.37 13.73
N PRO A 398 -16.24 13.73 14.04
CA PRO A 398 -16.92 14.89 13.46
C PRO A 398 -16.18 16.21 13.71
N ASN A 399 -16.35 17.13 12.76
CA ASN A 399 -15.79 18.48 12.72
C ASN A 399 -15.70 19.13 14.12
N PRO A 400 -14.65 19.93 14.39
CA PRO A 400 -14.54 20.69 15.63
C PRO A 400 -15.82 21.50 15.84
N SER A 401 -16.58 21.17 16.88
CA SER A 401 -17.76 21.93 17.27
C SER A 401 -17.32 23.17 18.04
N GLN A 402 -17.73 24.34 17.55
CA GLN A 402 -17.51 25.59 18.25
C GLN A 402 -18.35 25.58 19.54
N LEU A 403 -17.68 25.38 20.69
CA LEU A 403 -18.34 25.30 22.00
C LEU A 403 -18.91 26.65 22.49
N PHE A 404 -18.55 27.76 21.84
CA PHE A 404 -19.03 29.09 22.22
C PHE A 404 -19.18 30.03 21.01
N THR A 405 -20.39 30.54 20.78
CA THR A 405 -20.68 31.65 19.88
C THR A 405 -20.56 32.96 20.66
N GLN A 406 -19.51 33.74 20.41
CA GLN A 406 -19.40 35.10 20.96
C GLN A 406 -20.36 36.02 20.19
N ASN A 407 -21.47 36.39 20.83
CA ASN A 407 -22.27 37.54 20.40
C ASN A 407 -21.58 38.82 20.89
N TRP A 408 -20.78 39.44 20.03
CA TRP A 408 -20.39 40.83 20.24
C TRP A 408 -21.55 41.70 19.75
N SER A 409 -22.31 42.31 20.67
CA SER A 409 -23.17 43.44 20.33
C SER A 409 -22.26 44.62 20.01
N LEU A 410 -22.31 45.07 18.76
CA LEU A 410 -21.77 46.37 18.36
C LEU A 410 -22.79 47.43 18.81
N ASP A 411 -22.61 47.93 20.04
CA ASP A 411 -23.14 49.23 20.46
C ASP A 411 -22.05 50.29 20.32
#